data_AF-A0A150TR08-F1
#
_entry.id   AF-A0A150TR08-F1
#
_cell.length_a   1.000
_cell.length_b   1.000
_cell.length_c   1.000
_cell.angle_alpha   90.00
_cell.angle_beta   90.00
_cell.angle_gamma   90.00
#
_symmetry.space_group_name_H-M   'P 1'
#
loop_
_entity.id
_entity.type
_entity.pdbx_description
1 polymer ?
#
loop_
_entity_poly.entity_id
_entity_poly.type
_entity_poly.pdbx_seq_one_letter_code
_entity_poly.pdbx_strand_id
1 'polypeptide(L)'
;MQDPTDVDQLSAAQIEERIEKTLAHIEAIKALWPGLERLEEDRRKRSLGRSLAVLGPPLGKLFALLRPKDGKESVLARPFHVLGDQDEGDDPERFEVELLERRLKRALAEQQVADALEDLARHLDDDALATGEAVIGPGLAALDLARTIARQNATLRAILAPVLDDFRAMTKQARKGKKPEAPKAEPPAPAPI
;
A
#
# COMPACT_ATOMS: atom_id res chain seq x y z
N MET A 1 8.15 -14.04 31.35
CA MET A 1 9.12 -13.17 30.66
C MET A 1 8.41 -11.87 30.39
N GLN A 2 8.99 -10.72 30.75
CA GLN A 2 8.40 -9.42 30.39
C GLN A 2 8.35 -9.33 28.87
N ASP A 3 7.19 -8.96 28.33
CA ASP A 3 7.09 -8.55 26.93
C ASP A 3 7.99 -7.32 26.79
N PRO A 4 9.02 -7.33 25.92
CA PRO A 4 9.88 -6.17 25.76
C PRO A 4 9.03 -4.99 25.31
N THR A 5 9.03 -3.92 26.11
CA THR A 5 8.30 -2.68 25.81
C THR A 5 8.94 -1.92 24.64
N ASP A 6 10.12 -2.34 24.21
CA ASP A 6 10.97 -1.70 23.21
C ASP A 6 11.30 -2.70 22.08
N VAL A 7 11.03 -2.29 20.85
CA VAL A 7 11.22 -3.11 19.63
C VAL A 7 12.70 -3.47 19.43
N ASP A 8 13.62 -2.61 19.87
CA ASP A 8 15.07 -2.83 19.77
C ASP A 8 15.58 -3.97 20.68
N GLN A 9 14.76 -4.44 21.62
CA GLN A 9 15.13 -5.50 22.56
C GLN A 9 14.64 -6.89 22.12
N LEU A 10 14.00 -6.98 20.95
CA LEU A 10 13.52 -8.24 20.41
C LEU A 10 14.69 -9.13 19.96
N SER A 11 14.68 -10.39 20.39
CA SER A 11 15.55 -11.42 19.80
C SER A 11 15.07 -11.81 18.40
N ALA A 12 15.97 -12.37 17.57
CA ALA A 12 15.63 -12.85 16.23
C ALA A 12 14.44 -13.83 16.23
N ALA A 13 14.39 -14.75 17.19
CA ALA A 13 13.28 -15.69 17.34
C ALA A 13 11.95 -14.98 17.67
N GLN A 14 11.98 -13.93 18.50
CA GLN A 14 10.79 -13.13 18.80
C GLN A 14 10.33 -12.31 17.58
N ILE A 15 11.26 -11.84 16.74
CA ILE A 15 10.93 -11.16 15.48
C ILE A 15 10.21 -12.13 14.54
N GLU A 16 10.74 -13.34 14.34
CA GLU A 16 10.12 -14.38 13.50
C GLU A 16 8.72 -14.76 14.00
N GLU A 17 8.57 -14.99 15.31
CA GLU A 17 7.26 -15.29 15.93
C GLU A 17 6.25 -14.16 15.71
N ARG A 18 6.69 -12.90 15.83
CA ARG A 18 5.81 -11.73 15.61
C ARG A 18 5.41 -11.60 14.14
N ILE A 19 6.31 -11.88 13.19
CA ILE A 19 5.98 -11.92 11.76
C ILE A 19 4.89 -12.94 11.49
N GLU A 20 5.05 -14.17 12.00
CA GLU A 20 4.06 -15.24 11.82
C GLU A 20 2.69 -14.84 12.38
N LYS A 21 2.66 -14.32 13.61
CA LYS A 21 1.41 -13.85 14.25
C LYS A 21 0.75 -12.72 13.47
N THR A 22 1.54 -11.75 12.99
CA THR A 22 1.02 -10.60 12.24
C THR A 22 0.42 -11.05 10.91
N LEU A 23 1.09 -11.94 10.19
CA LEU A 23 0.56 -12.52 8.95
C LEU A 23 -0.71 -13.33 9.18
N ALA A 24 -0.78 -14.10 10.27
CA ALA A 24 -2.01 -14.81 10.65
C ALA A 24 -3.18 -13.85 10.93
N HIS A 25 -2.92 -12.71 11.59
CA HIS A 25 -3.93 -11.67 11.80
C HIS A 25 -4.39 -11.01 10.49
N ILE A 26 -3.47 -10.78 9.55
CA ILE A 26 -3.82 -10.24 8.22
C ILE A 26 -4.74 -11.21 7.48
N GLU A 27 -4.47 -12.52 7.51
CA GLU A 27 -5.34 -13.52 6.90
C GLU A 27 -6.70 -13.60 7.61
N ALA A 28 -6.72 -13.50 8.94
CA ALA A 28 -7.97 -13.44 9.70
C ALA A 28 -8.80 -12.20 9.33
N ILE A 29 -8.17 -11.04 9.11
CA ILE A 29 -8.84 -9.82 8.63
C ILE A 29 -9.43 -10.05 7.24
N LYS A 30 -8.68 -10.64 6.30
CA LYS A 30 -9.19 -10.95 4.95
C LYS A 30 -10.41 -11.88 5.00
N ALA A 31 -10.41 -12.85 5.90
CA ALA A 31 -11.52 -13.79 6.06
C ALA A 31 -12.82 -13.12 6.53
N LEU A 32 -12.76 -11.95 7.21
CA LEU A 32 -13.95 -11.19 7.60
C LEU A 32 -14.66 -10.51 6.42
N TRP A 33 -13.96 -10.32 5.31
CA TRP A 33 -14.45 -9.60 4.13
C TRP A 33 -14.39 -10.51 2.89
N PRO A 34 -15.28 -11.51 2.78
CA PRO A 34 -15.29 -12.38 1.62
C PRO A 34 -15.67 -11.61 0.35
N GLY A 35 -14.98 -11.90 -0.75
CA GLY A 35 -15.29 -11.30 -2.06
C GLY A 35 -14.74 -9.89 -2.26
N LEU A 36 -13.72 -9.47 -1.51
CA LEU A 36 -13.00 -8.23 -1.80
C LEU A 36 -12.47 -8.22 -3.23
N GLU A 37 -12.82 -7.16 -3.97
CA GLU A 37 -12.39 -6.97 -5.34
C GLU A 37 -11.06 -6.20 -5.38
N ARG A 38 -10.11 -6.68 -6.19
CA ARG A 38 -8.91 -5.92 -6.54
C ARG A 38 -9.12 -5.25 -7.88
N LEU A 39 -9.23 -3.91 -7.85
CA LEU A 39 -9.30 -3.12 -9.08
C LEU A 39 -7.92 -2.95 -9.70
N GLU A 40 -7.87 -3.06 -11.03
CA GLU A 40 -6.71 -2.62 -11.82
C GLU A 40 -6.45 -1.13 -11.64
N GLU A 41 -5.19 -0.71 -11.72
CA GLU A 41 -4.77 0.66 -11.38
C GLU A 41 -5.49 1.72 -12.22
N ASP A 42 -5.67 1.47 -13.51
CA ASP A 42 -6.39 2.37 -14.41
C ASP A 42 -7.88 2.50 -14.06
N ARG A 43 -8.53 1.40 -13.67
CA ARG A 43 -9.92 1.41 -13.20
C ARG A 43 -10.02 2.13 -11.86
N ARG A 44 -9.08 1.89 -10.93
CA ARG A 44 -9.01 2.59 -9.65
C ARG A 44 -8.92 4.10 -9.85
N LYS A 45 -8.05 4.58 -10.75
CA LYS A 45 -7.86 6.01 -11.05
C LYS A 45 -9.13 6.69 -11.56
N ARG A 46 -9.94 5.99 -12.37
CA ARG A 46 -11.16 6.53 -13.00
C ARG A 46 -12.45 6.27 -12.22
N SER A 47 -12.40 5.46 -11.16
CA SER A 47 -13.58 5.08 -10.38
C SER A 47 -14.18 6.27 -9.62
N LEU A 48 -15.49 6.45 -9.71
CA LEU A 48 -16.26 7.39 -8.87
C LEU A 48 -16.20 7.00 -7.38
N GLY A 49 -15.91 5.74 -7.07
CA GLY A 49 -15.70 5.26 -5.70
C GLY A 49 -14.57 5.99 -4.97
N ARG A 50 -13.64 6.64 -5.68
CA ARG A 50 -12.63 7.52 -5.06
C ARG A 50 -13.24 8.68 -4.29
N SER A 51 -14.45 9.09 -4.62
CA SER A 51 -15.18 10.17 -3.95
C SER A 51 -16.11 9.65 -2.86
N LEU A 52 -16.00 8.39 -2.44
CA LEU A 52 -16.88 7.75 -1.44
C LEU A 52 -16.94 8.55 -0.12
N ALA A 53 -15.82 9.02 0.40
CA ALA A 53 -15.80 9.82 1.63
C ALA A 53 -16.59 11.14 1.50
N VAL A 54 -16.66 11.70 0.29
CA VAL A 54 -17.33 12.99 0.01
C VAL A 54 -18.80 12.79 -0.39
N LEU A 55 -19.06 11.83 -1.27
CA LEU A 55 -20.39 11.56 -1.83
C LEU A 55 -21.21 10.58 -0.99
N GLY A 56 -20.57 9.72 -0.20
CA GLY A 56 -21.25 8.71 0.62
C GLY A 56 -22.24 9.32 1.61
N PRO A 57 -21.86 10.30 2.46
CA PRO A 57 -22.79 10.91 3.40
C PRO A 57 -24.04 11.55 2.75
N PRO A 58 -23.95 12.39 1.69
CA PRO A 58 -25.14 12.91 1.04
C PRO A 58 -25.96 11.83 0.32
N LEU A 59 -25.33 10.82 -0.29
CA LEU A 59 -26.05 9.69 -0.91
C LEU A 59 -26.83 8.88 0.13
N GLY A 60 -26.24 8.61 1.30
CA GLY A 60 -26.94 7.93 2.39
C GLY A 60 -28.17 8.71 2.87
N LYS A 61 -28.11 10.05 2.90
CA LYS A 61 -29.27 10.89 3.21
C LYS A 61 -30.34 10.79 2.12
N LEU A 62 -29.95 10.84 0.85
CA LEU A 62 -30.88 10.68 -0.27
C LEU A 62 -31.60 9.32 -0.16
N PHE A 63 -30.84 8.24 0.01
CA PHE A 63 -31.41 6.91 0.12
C PHE A 63 -32.37 6.78 1.31
N ALA A 64 -32.03 7.36 2.46
CA ALA A 64 -32.93 7.36 3.62
C ALA A 64 -34.28 8.07 3.37
N LEU A 65 -34.34 9.03 2.45
CA LEU A 65 -35.58 9.71 2.02
C LEU A 65 -36.40 8.88 1.03
N LEU A 66 -35.71 8.08 0.20
CA LEU A 66 -36.34 7.21 -0.80
C LEU A 66 -36.77 5.86 -0.20
N ARG A 67 -36.20 5.46 0.93
CA ARG A 67 -36.51 4.20 1.60
C ARG A 67 -38.01 4.07 1.91
N PRO A 68 -38.63 2.90 1.65
CA PRO A 68 -39.98 2.60 2.12
C PRO A 68 -40.12 2.78 3.64
N LYS A 69 -41.26 3.31 4.08
CA LYS A 69 -41.59 3.46 5.51
C LYS A 69 -42.87 2.69 5.82
N ASP A 70 -42.83 1.85 6.85
CA ASP A 70 -43.96 1.02 7.29
C ASP A 70 -44.54 0.15 6.15
N GLY A 71 -43.66 -0.39 5.30
CA GLY A 71 -44.04 -1.20 4.13
C GLY A 71 -44.68 -0.42 2.98
N LYS A 72 -44.73 0.93 3.07
CA LYS A 72 -45.22 1.80 2.01
C LYS A 72 -44.06 2.48 1.31
N GLU A 73 -44.11 2.46 -0.01
CA GLU A 73 -43.16 3.17 -0.84
C GLU A 73 -43.18 4.68 -0.56
N SER A 74 -42.00 5.29 -0.53
CA SER A 74 -41.88 6.74 -0.44
C SER A 74 -42.50 7.38 -1.68
N VAL A 75 -43.32 8.43 -1.49
CA VAL A 75 -43.83 9.24 -2.61
C VAL A 75 -42.72 9.80 -3.51
N LEU A 76 -41.50 9.91 -2.98
CA LEU A 76 -40.32 10.34 -3.72
C LEU A 76 -39.63 9.21 -4.49
N ALA A 77 -39.90 7.94 -4.22
CA ALA A 77 -39.18 6.80 -4.82
C ALA A 77 -39.62 6.50 -6.26
N ARG A 78 -40.90 6.71 -6.57
CA ARG A 78 -41.50 6.33 -7.86
C ARG A 78 -40.79 6.94 -9.09
N PRO A 79 -40.37 8.23 -9.09
CA PRO A 79 -39.58 8.79 -10.18
C PRO A 79 -38.21 8.14 -10.38
N PHE A 80 -37.63 7.51 -9.35
CA PHE A 80 -36.29 6.92 -9.41
C PHE A 80 -36.29 5.53 -10.03
N HIS A 81 -37.44 4.85 -10.14
CA HIS A 81 -37.55 3.53 -10.77
C HIS A 81 -37.05 3.47 -12.21
N VAL A 82 -36.99 4.60 -12.91
CA VAL A 82 -36.34 4.70 -14.23
C VAL A 82 -34.84 4.33 -14.21
N LEU A 83 -34.23 4.24 -13.02
CA LEU A 83 -32.85 3.85 -12.79
C LEU A 83 -32.72 2.40 -12.27
N GLY A 84 -33.79 1.60 -12.25
CA GLY A 84 -33.75 0.23 -11.73
C GLY A 84 -32.75 -0.67 -12.47
N ASP A 85 -32.57 -0.46 -13.77
CA ASP A 85 -31.57 -1.18 -14.57
C ASP A 85 -30.11 -0.79 -14.25
N GLN A 86 -29.88 0.26 -13.46
CA GLN A 86 -28.56 0.81 -13.15
C GLN A 86 -28.07 0.50 -11.73
N ASP A 87 -28.93 0.01 -10.84
CA ASP A 87 -28.53 -0.28 -9.45
C ASP A 87 -27.96 -1.70 -9.28
N GLU A 88 -27.92 -2.50 -10.35
CA GLU A 88 -27.47 -3.89 -10.35
C GLU A 88 -28.19 -4.72 -9.27
N GLY A 89 -29.49 -4.47 -9.10
CA GLY A 89 -30.42 -5.22 -8.26
C GLY A 89 -31.02 -6.45 -8.94
N ASP A 90 -32.02 -7.01 -8.29
CA ASP A 90 -32.80 -8.16 -8.74
C ASP A 90 -33.96 -7.72 -9.67
N ASP A 91 -34.49 -6.50 -9.51
CA ASP A 91 -35.62 -5.99 -10.28
C ASP A 91 -35.24 -4.77 -11.16
N PRO A 92 -35.09 -4.93 -12.48
CA PRO A 92 -34.69 -3.84 -13.37
C PRO A 92 -35.75 -2.74 -13.51
N GLU A 93 -36.99 -2.96 -13.08
CA GLU A 93 -38.07 -1.96 -13.13
C GLU A 93 -38.16 -1.13 -11.84
N ARG A 94 -37.37 -1.45 -10.82
CA ARG A 94 -37.46 -0.84 -9.50
C ARG A 94 -36.10 -0.40 -9.00
N PHE A 95 -36.04 0.85 -8.53
CA PHE A 95 -34.85 1.37 -7.86
C PHE A 95 -34.76 0.84 -6.42
N GLU A 96 -33.85 -0.10 -6.19
CA GLU A 96 -33.66 -0.85 -4.96
C GLU A 96 -32.81 -0.09 -3.94
N VAL A 97 -33.41 0.95 -3.36
CA VAL A 97 -32.76 1.83 -2.38
C VAL A 97 -32.11 1.08 -1.21
N GLU A 98 -32.78 0.06 -0.68
CA GLU A 98 -32.27 -0.72 0.46
C GLU A 98 -31.00 -1.50 0.12
N LEU A 99 -30.89 -2.00 -1.12
CA LEU A 99 -29.68 -2.64 -1.65
C LEU A 99 -28.52 -1.63 -1.70
N LEU A 100 -28.77 -0.45 -2.27
CA LEU A 100 -27.76 0.60 -2.42
C LEU A 100 -27.29 1.14 -1.06
N GLU A 101 -28.18 1.32 -0.09
CA GLU A 101 -27.78 1.71 1.28
C GLU A 101 -26.90 0.67 1.94
N ARG A 102 -27.24 -0.61 1.78
CA ARG A 102 -26.47 -1.71 2.37
C ARG A 102 -25.07 -1.80 1.74
N ARG A 103 -24.97 -1.63 0.42
CA ARG A 103 -23.69 -1.55 -0.32
C ARG A 103 -22.89 -0.31 0.09
N LEU A 104 -23.51 0.85 0.22
CA LEU A 104 -22.87 2.09 0.66
C LEU A 104 -22.32 1.95 2.09
N LYS A 105 -23.12 1.40 3.01
CA LYS A 105 -22.70 1.14 4.39
C LYS A 105 -21.50 0.18 4.44
N ARG A 106 -21.52 -0.88 3.62
CA ARG A 106 -20.38 -1.80 3.48
C ARG A 106 -19.14 -1.05 2.99
N ALA A 107 -19.25 -0.30 1.90
CA ALA A 107 -18.10 0.40 1.31
C ALA A 107 -17.47 1.42 2.28
N LEU A 108 -18.29 2.14 3.06
CA LEU A 108 -17.79 3.07 4.08
C LEU A 108 -17.06 2.34 5.23
N ALA A 109 -17.56 1.18 5.65
CA ALA A 109 -16.91 0.36 6.67
C ALA A 109 -15.58 -0.24 6.16
N GLU A 110 -15.56 -0.73 4.91
CA GLU A 110 -14.33 -1.20 4.24
C GLU A 110 -13.29 -0.08 4.13
N GLN A 111 -13.71 1.14 3.78
CA GLN A 111 -12.82 2.30 3.73
C GLN A 111 -12.23 2.63 5.10
N GLN A 112 -13.03 2.61 6.17
CA GLN A 112 -12.53 2.84 7.53
C GLN A 112 -11.46 1.82 7.94
N VAL A 113 -11.64 0.55 7.60
CA VAL A 113 -10.64 -0.50 7.86
C VAL A 113 -9.40 -0.29 6.99
N ALA A 114 -9.57 0.03 5.71
CA ALA A 114 -8.46 0.29 4.80
C ALA A 114 -7.59 1.47 5.27
N ASP A 115 -8.20 2.56 5.72
CA ASP A 115 -7.50 3.73 6.24
C ASP A 115 -6.67 3.37 7.49
N ALA A 116 -7.22 2.55 8.40
CA ALA A 116 -6.50 2.09 9.60
C ALA A 116 -5.32 1.15 9.27
N LEU A 117 -5.49 0.28 8.27
CA LEU A 117 -4.40 -0.60 7.79
C LEU A 117 -3.32 0.19 7.05
N GLU A 118 -3.70 1.23 6.30
CA GLU A 118 -2.74 2.11 5.62
C GLU A 118 -1.93 2.92 6.65
N ASP A 119 -2.56 3.43 7.70
CA ASP A 119 -1.87 4.11 8.80
C ASP A 119 -0.86 3.20 9.51
N LEU A 120 -1.26 1.97 9.82
CA LEU A 120 -0.36 0.95 10.39
C LEU A 120 0.81 0.63 9.45
N ALA A 121 0.53 0.48 8.14
CA ALA A 121 1.58 0.21 7.15
C ALA A 121 2.59 1.36 7.09
N ARG A 122 2.14 2.62 7.14
CA ARG A 122 3.03 3.79 7.21
C ARG A 122 3.91 3.77 8.45
N HIS A 123 3.37 3.47 9.64
CA HIS A 123 4.19 3.37 10.85
C HIS A 123 5.25 2.27 10.75
N LEU A 124 4.92 1.11 10.17
CA LEU A 124 5.89 0.03 9.95
C LEU A 124 6.97 0.43 8.94
N ASP A 125 6.59 1.13 7.87
CA ASP A 125 7.53 1.64 6.86
C ASP A 125 8.47 2.70 7.45
N ASP A 126 7.93 3.64 8.23
CA ASP A 126 8.69 4.71 8.89
C ASP A 126 9.67 4.14 9.92
N ASP A 127 9.25 3.15 10.72
CA ASP A 127 10.12 2.46 11.69
C ASP A 127 11.25 1.71 10.97
N ALA A 128 10.93 0.96 9.91
CA ALA A 128 11.93 0.26 9.10
C ALA A 128 12.95 1.23 8.47
N LEU A 129 12.51 2.41 8.03
CA LEU A 129 13.40 3.47 7.53
C LEU A 129 14.30 4.03 8.64
N ALA A 130 13.73 4.34 9.81
CA ALA A 130 14.47 4.85 10.95
C ALA A 130 15.52 3.84 11.46
N THR A 131 15.14 2.57 11.62
CA THR A 131 16.07 1.49 11.98
C THR A 131 17.13 1.31 10.89
N GLY A 132 16.75 1.36 9.62
CA GLY A 132 17.67 1.30 8.49
C GLY A 132 18.75 2.38 8.56
N GLU A 133 18.36 3.63 8.84
CA GLU A 133 19.30 4.74 9.02
C GLU A 133 20.26 4.51 10.20
N ALA A 134 19.72 4.06 11.34
CA ALA A 134 20.50 3.78 12.55
C ALA A 134 21.54 2.65 12.35
N VAL A 135 21.27 1.69 11.46
CA VAL A 135 22.16 0.55 11.19
C VAL A 135 23.14 0.84 10.05
N ILE A 136 22.69 1.43 8.95
CA ILE A 136 23.50 1.62 7.73
C ILE A 136 24.65 2.58 7.98
N GLY A 137 24.42 3.71 8.67
CA GLY A 137 25.45 4.72 8.92
C GLY A 137 26.68 4.16 9.64
N PRO A 138 26.51 3.56 10.84
CA PRO A 138 27.59 2.88 11.55
C PRO A 138 28.21 1.72 10.75
N GLY A 139 27.41 0.95 10.01
CA GLY A 139 27.90 -0.13 9.16
C GLY A 139 28.86 0.36 8.06
N LEU A 140 28.57 1.50 7.43
CA LEU A 140 29.47 2.12 6.45
C LEU A 140 30.76 2.64 7.09
N ALA A 141 30.68 3.24 8.29
CA ALA A 141 31.87 3.66 9.03
C ALA A 141 32.77 2.46 9.40
N ALA A 142 32.17 1.35 9.83
CA ALA A 142 32.88 0.10 10.10
C ALA A 142 33.54 -0.47 8.83
N LEU A 143 32.86 -0.40 7.68
CA LEU A 143 33.43 -0.80 6.39
C LEU A 143 34.66 0.03 6.02
N ASP A 144 34.64 1.34 6.25
CA ASP A 144 35.78 2.21 5.97
C ASP A 144 36.98 1.95 6.90
N LEU A 145 36.72 1.66 8.18
CA LEU A 145 37.75 1.18 9.09
C LEU A 145 38.31 -0.17 8.63
N ALA A 146 37.45 -1.12 8.24
CA ALA A 146 37.85 -2.42 7.72
C ALA A 146 38.75 -2.29 6.48
N ARG A 147 38.41 -1.37 5.55
CA ARG A 147 39.26 -1.05 4.39
C ARG A 147 40.64 -0.51 4.81
N THR A 148 40.68 0.35 5.83
CA THR A 148 41.92 0.93 6.35
C THR A 148 42.81 -0.15 6.97
N ILE A 149 42.25 -0.99 7.84
CA ILE A 149 42.94 -2.11 8.48
C ILE A 149 43.46 -3.11 7.43
N ALA A 150 42.63 -3.48 6.46
CA ALA A 150 43.02 -4.40 5.39
C ALA A 150 44.17 -3.85 4.53
N ARG A 151 44.31 -2.52 4.36
CA ARG A 151 45.47 -1.95 3.66
C ARG A 151 46.76 -2.12 4.45
N GLN A 152 46.70 -2.03 5.77
CA GLN A 152 47.87 -2.03 6.66
C GLN A 152 48.32 -3.44 7.07
N ASN A 153 47.43 -4.44 7.07
CA ASN A 153 47.73 -5.80 7.54
C ASN A 153 47.24 -6.88 6.56
N ALA A 154 48.17 -7.68 6.01
CA ALA A 154 47.87 -8.71 5.01
C ALA A 154 47.04 -9.88 5.57
N THR A 155 47.23 -10.24 6.84
CA THR A 155 46.45 -11.29 7.51
C THR A 155 45.01 -10.85 7.71
N LEU A 156 44.79 -9.64 8.22
CA LEU A 156 43.44 -9.09 8.40
C LEU A 156 42.75 -8.81 7.06
N ARG A 157 43.52 -8.47 6.02
CA ARG A 157 43.01 -8.37 4.64
C ARG A 157 42.41 -9.68 4.15
N ALA A 158 43.06 -10.81 4.40
CA ALA A 158 42.56 -12.11 3.98
C ALA A 158 41.23 -12.45 4.69
N ILE A 159 41.11 -12.10 5.98
CA ILE A 159 39.87 -12.30 6.76
C ILE A 159 38.74 -11.41 6.24
N LEU A 160 39.02 -10.14 5.91
CA LEU A 160 38.02 -9.17 5.46
C LEU A 160 37.67 -9.28 3.96
N ALA A 161 38.41 -10.06 3.18
CA ALA A 161 38.28 -10.13 1.74
C ALA A 161 36.84 -10.43 1.25
N PRO A 162 36.09 -11.41 1.82
CA PRO A 162 34.73 -11.71 1.36
C PRO A 162 33.80 -10.49 1.42
N VAL A 163 33.79 -9.80 2.57
CA VAL A 163 32.96 -8.61 2.78
C VAL A 163 33.35 -7.49 1.82
N LEU A 164 34.65 -7.22 1.67
CA LEU A 164 35.14 -6.16 0.78
C LEU A 164 34.83 -6.44 -0.69
N ASP A 165 34.85 -7.71 -1.10
CA ASP A 165 34.54 -8.13 -2.47
C ASP A 165 33.04 -8.05 -2.76
N ASP A 166 32.16 -8.35 -1.81
CA ASP A 166 30.71 -8.13 -1.94
C ASP A 166 30.38 -6.64 -2.20
N PHE A 167 30.96 -5.73 -1.41
CA PHE A 167 30.79 -4.29 -1.63
C PHE A 167 31.38 -3.81 -2.98
N ARG A 168 32.46 -4.43 -3.46
CA ARG A 168 33.01 -4.15 -4.80
C ARG A 168 32.10 -4.69 -5.91
N ALA A 169 31.49 -5.85 -5.73
CA ALA A 169 30.54 -6.42 -6.69
C ALA A 169 29.29 -5.53 -6.81
N MET A 170 28.75 -5.06 -5.68
CA MET A 170 27.61 -4.15 -5.63
C MET A 170 27.89 -2.84 -6.38
N THR A 171 29.04 -2.20 -6.14
CA THR A 171 29.42 -0.95 -6.84
C THR A 171 29.63 -1.16 -8.34
N LYS A 172 30.11 -2.34 -8.78
CA LYS A 172 30.19 -2.70 -10.20
C LYS A 172 28.80 -2.90 -10.82
N GLN A 173 27.86 -3.52 -10.11
CA GLN A 173 26.48 -3.71 -10.59
C GLN A 173 25.74 -2.37 -10.71
N ALA A 174 25.85 -1.49 -9.71
CA ALA A 174 25.27 -0.14 -9.75
C ALA A 174 25.78 0.70 -10.94
N ARG A 175 27.06 0.55 -11.30
CA ARG A 175 27.67 1.19 -12.48
C ARG A 175 27.20 0.59 -13.80
N LYS A 176 26.92 -0.71 -13.85
CA LYS A 176 26.37 -1.37 -15.05
C LYS A 176 24.91 -1.01 -15.31
N GLY A 177 24.13 -0.76 -14.27
CA GLY A 177 22.74 -0.27 -14.37
C GLY A 177 22.64 1.17 -14.88
N LYS A 178 23.67 2.00 -14.62
CA LYS A 178 23.85 3.32 -15.25
C LYS A 178 24.58 3.19 -16.59
N LYS A 179 23.94 2.57 -17.59
CA LYS A 179 24.43 2.69 -18.97
C LYS A 179 24.25 4.17 -19.38
N PRO A 180 25.31 4.91 -19.79
CA PRO A 180 25.15 6.29 -20.21
C PRO A 180 24.19 6.34 -21.40
N GLU A 181 23.13 7.14 -21.25
CA GLU A 181 22.24 7.47 -22.35
C GLU A 181 23.09 8.05 -23.48
N ALA A 182 23.00 7.45 -24.67
CA ALA A 182 23.76 7.93 -25.82
C ALA A 182 23.45 9.42 -26.03
N PRO A 183 24.45 10.26 -26.35
CA PRO A 183 24.20 11.67 -26.56
C PRO A 183 23.10 11.84 -27.60
N LYS A 184 22.02 12.54 -27.24
CA LYS A 184 20.92 12.89 -28.15
C LYS A 184 21.54 13.53 -29.38
N ALA A 185 21.32 12.91 -30.54
CA ALA A 185 21.71 13.48 -31.82
C ALA A 185 21.12 14.89 -31.94
N GLU A 186 21.95 15.86 -32.32
CA GLU A 186 21.51 17.22 -32.62
C GLU A 186 20.40 17.18 -33.68
N PRO A 187 19.33 17.97 -33.51
CA PRO A 187 18.28 18.05 -34.52
C PRO A 187 18.86 18.61 -35.84
N PRO A 188 18.44 18.06 -37.00
CA PRO A 188 18.97 18.49 -38.28
C PRO A 188 18.65 19.96 -38.54
N ALA A 189 19.64 20.68 -39.06
CA ALA A 189 19.51 22.10 -39.41
C ALA A 189 18.34 22.31 -40.40
N PRO A 190 17.55 23.39 -40.23
CA PRO A 190 16.45 23.68 -41.14
C PRO A 190 16.97 23.98 -42.55
N ALA A 191 16.30 23.40 -43.55
CA ALA A 191 16.63 23.61 -44.96
C ALA A 191 16.45 25.09 -45.35
N PRO A 192 17.32 25.65 -46.21
CA PRO A 192 17.21 27.02 -46.67
C PRO A 192 15.99 27.20 -47.58
N ILE A 193 15.39 28.40 -47.44
CA ILE A 193 14.12 28.89 -48.00
C ILE A 193 14.04 28.73 -49.52
#